data_AF-D8SYI9-F1
#
_entry.id   AF-D8SYI9-F1
#
_cell.length_a   1.000
_cell.length_b   1.000
_cell.length_c   1.000
_cell.angle_alpha   90.00
_cell.angle_beta   90.00
_cell.angle_gamma   90.00
#
_symmetry.space_group_name_H-M   'P 1'
#
loop_
_entity.id
_entity.type
_entity.pdbx_description
1 polymer ?
#
loop_
_entity_poly.entity_id
_entity_poly.type
_entity_poly.pdbx_seq_one_letter_code
_entity_poly.pdbx_strand_id
1 'polypeptide(L)'
;MEIVESVITEMGLGDCKHTVVGGWFSCGLSGGEKRRVSIALEILTQPSLLFMDEPTSGLDSASVIMSIHQPSSEVFEQFDNLCLLSQGALVYFGVAMEASMFFDSAGFPCPLRRNPSDHYLRVINSDFDNVQNKFKEDIETQEIVPASEAIKVLTNAFQNLHLRSLHTKVDILCVTKVNLLNSLMNDPDAGVLHQLSTLTRRSFIIMTRDIGYYRLRIFVYFMLSIVIGSIYFNVGTKYNSIAARIGCMAFIGKFLTFMSIGGFPSFIEEIKVFNHEKQNGYYGLIVFTLSNTLSSIPYILHISLI
;
A
#
# COMPACT_ATOMS: atom_id res chain seq x y z
N MET A 1 8.70 16.90 -14.83
CA MET A 1 9.70 16.89 -13.74
C MET A 1 9.33 17.86 -12.65
N GLU A 2 8.85 19.07 -12.97
CA GLU A 2 8.42 20.07 -11.97
C GLU A 2 7.35 19.57 -10.97
N ILE A 3 6.36 18.79 -11.43
CA ILE A 3 5.31 18.24 -10.55
C ILE A 3 5.91 17.31 -9.47
N VAL A 4 6.89 16.49 -9.84
CA VAL A 4 7.55 15.56 -8.90
C VAL A 4 8.33 16.34 -7.84
N GLU A 5 9.01 17.42 -8.23
CA GLU A 5 9.73 18.28 -7.29
C GLU A 5 8.78 19.02 -6.33
N SER A 6 7.61 19.47 -6.82
CA SER A 6 6.56 20.07 -6.00
C SER A 6 6.10 19.09 -4.93
N VAL A 7 5.70 17.89 -5.33
CA VAL A 7 5.20 16.86 -4.40
C VAL A 7 6.27 16.43 -3.40
N ILE A 8 7.54 16.30 -3.81
CA ILE A 8 8.64 15.99 -2.88
C ILE A 8 8.79 17.09 -1.83
N THR A 9 8.62 18.35 -2.22
CA THR A 9 8.72 19.50 -1.32
C THR A 9 7.52 19.57 -0.37
N GLU A 10 6.30 19.42 -0.88
CA GLU A 10 5.05 19.40 -0.10
C GLU A 10 5.04 18.27 0.94
N MET A 11 5.56 17.09 0.56
CA MET A 11 5.60 15.91 1.45
C MET A 11 6.79 15.93 2.42
N GLY A 12 7.59 17.00 2.44
CA GLY A 12 8.76 17.12 3.33
C GLY A 12 9.79 16.00 3.10
N LEU A 13 10.05 15.66 1.83
CA LEU A 13 10.97 14.59 1.41
C LEU A 13 12.23 15.13 0.71
N GLY A 14 12.46 16.45 0.76
CA GLY A 14 13.58 17.12 0.08
C GLY A 14 14.95 16.53 0.45
N ASP A 15 15.20 16.31 1.74
CA ASP A 15 16.48 15.76 2.24
C ASP A 15 16.73 14.32 1.78
N CYS A 16 15.67 13.59 1.44
CA CYS A 16 15.69 12.17 1.12
C CYS A 16 15.65 11.86 -0.39
N LYS A 17 15.61 12.89 -1.24
CA LYS A 17 15.35 12.79 -2.69
C LYS A 17 16.28 11.81 -3.44
N HIS A 18 17.55 11.73 -3.05
CA HIS A 18 18.55 10.87 -3.70
C HIS A 18 18.91 9.63 -2.88
N THR A 19 18.19 9.38 -1.79
CA THR A 19 18.41 8.26 -0.89
C THR A 19 17.68 7.02 -1.41
N VAL A 20 18.29 5.84 -1.25
CA VAL A 20 17.64 4.58 -1.62
C VAL A 20 16.50 4.28 -0.64
N VAL A 21 15.34 3.89 -1.15
CA VAL A 21 14.16 3.56 -0.33
C VAL A 21 14.49 2.48 0.72
N GLY A 22 15.31 1.51 0.35
CA GLY A 22 15.77 0.44 1.24
C GLY A 22 14.74 -0.68 1.41
N GLY A 23 15.22 -1.92 1.38
CA GLY A 23 14.43 -3.14 1.53
C GLY A 23 14.63 -3.79 2.90
N TRP A 24 14.37 -5.09 2.99
CA TRP A 24 14.55 -5.84 4.25
C TRP A 24 16.04 -5.97 4.65
N PHE A 25 16.92 -6.04 3.64
CA PHE A 25 18.36 -6.23 3.81
C PHE A 25 19.19 -4.95 3.59
N SER A 26 18.55 -3.82 3.24
CA SER A 26 19.24 -2.55 2.97
C SER A 26 18.62 -1.40 3.74
N CYS A 27 19.43 -0.73 4.55
CA CYS A 27 19.04 0.50 5.23
C CYS A 27 18.75 1.59 4.18
N GLY A 28 17.67 2.33 4.38
CA GLY A 28 17.21 3.38 3.48
C GLY A 28 16.32 4.35 4.24
N LEU A 29 15.17 4.67 3.67
CA LEU A 29 14.20 5.57 4.27
C LEU A 29 13.62 5.01 5.58
N SER A 30 13.32 5.91 6.51
CA SER A 30 12.55 5.61 7.72
C SER A 30 11.13 5.15 7.37
N GLY A 31 10.45 4.49 8.31
CA GLY A 31 9.07 4.03 8.10
C GLY A 31 8.10 5.18 7.77
N GLY A 32 8.25 6.32 8.44
CA GLY A 32 7.44 7.52 8.18
C GLY A 32 7.71 8.12 6.79
N GLU A 33 8.97 8.19 6.36
CA GLU A 33 9.32 8.65 5.01
C GLU A 33 8.80 7.71 3.93
N LYS A 34 8.90 6.38 4.12
CA LYS A 34 8.30 5.39 3.21
C LYS A 34 6.81 5.58 3.06
N ARG A 35 6.11 5.89 4.17
CA ARG A 35 4.67 6.19 4.14
C ARG A 35 4.38 7.46 3.34
N ARG A 36 5.14 8.54 3.56
CA ARG A 36 4.99 9.79 2.79
C ARG A 36 5.29 9.60 1.30
N VAL A 37 6.28 8.78 0.94
CA VAL A 37 6.56 8.41 -0.47
C VAL A 37 5.38 7.64 -1.08
N SER A 38 4.77 6.72 -0.35
CA SER A 38 3.58 5.99 -0.84
C SER A 38 2.41 6.93 -1.10
N ILE A 39 2.17 7.90 -0.22
CA ILE A 39 1.11 8.90 -0.41
C ILE A 39 1.46 9.83 -1.59
N ALA A 40 2.73 10.24 -1.70
CA ALA A 40 3.23 11.07 -2.80
C ALA A 40 2.97 10.42 -4.17
N LEU A 41 3.16 9.09 -4.27
CA LEU A 41 2.90 8.34 -5.50
C LEU A 41 1.44 8.48 -5.95
N GLU A 42 0.50 8.43 -5.00
CA GLU A 42 -0.93 8.56 -5.29
C GLU A 42 -1.32 10.02 -5.60
N ILE A 43 -0.75 11.00 -4.89
CA ILE A 43 -0.97 12.44 -5.18
C ILE A 43 -0.50 12.83 -6.59
N LEU A 44 0.57 12.19 -7.10
CA LEU A 44 1.10 12.47 -8.44
C LEU A 44 0.07 12.19 -9.55
N THR A 45 -0.91 11.32 -9.29
CA THR A 45 -2.01 11.06 -10.24
C THR A 45 -3.09 12.15 -10.22
N GLN A 46 -2.97 13.14 -9.33
CA GLN A 46 -3.92 14.24 -9.11
C GLN A 46 -5.37 13.73 -8.99
N PRO A 47 -5.66 12.80 -8.05
CA PRO A 47 -6.98 12.21 -7.95
C PRO A 47 -8.00 13.23 -7.46
N SER A 48 -9.20 13.19 -8.02
CA SER A 48 -10.32 14.02 -7.55
C SER A 48 -10.88 13.56 -6.19
N LEU A 49 -10.71 12.28 -5.87
CA LEU A 49 -11.11 11.64 -4.62
C LEU A 49 -9.98 10.70 -4.17
N LEU A 50 -9.47 10.93 -2.96
CA LEU A 50 -8.42 10.08 -2.38
C LEU A 50 -8.96 9.33 -1.17
N PHE A 51 -8.79 8.01 -1.17
CA PHE A 51 -9.03 7.16 -0.01
C PHE A 51 -7.72 6.91 0.72
N MET A 52 -7.70 7.14 2.03
CA MET A 52 -6.51 6.91 2.85
C MET A 52 -6.85 6.08 4.07
N ASP A 53 -6.04 5.06 4.34
CA ASP A 53 -6.14 4.29 5.57
C ASP A 53 -5.11 4.81 6.59
N GLU A 54 -5.61 5.36 7.69
CA GLU A 54 -4.87 5.92 8.83
C GLU A 54 -3.82 7.01 8.49
N PRO A 55 -4.07 7.96 7.57
CA PRO A 55 -3.07 8.97 7.23
C PRO A 55 -2.77 9.88 8.43
N THR A 56 -1.51 10.24 8.60
CA THR A 56 -1.09 11.22 9.60
C THR A 56 -0.78 12.54 8.91
N SER A 57 -1.76 13.46 8.90
CA SER A 57 -1.75 14.90 8.53
C SER A 57 -1.05 15.35 7.24
N GLY A 58 -1.61 16.39 6.61
CA GLY A 58 -0.93 17.17 5.56
C GLY A 58 -1.34 16.80 4.15
N LEU A 59 -2.58 17.12 3.78
CA LEU A 59 -3.04 16.94 2.41
C LEU A 59 -4.00 18.08 2.02
N ASP A 60 -3.62 18.87 1.01
CA ASP A 60 -4.43 19.97 0.52
C ASP A 60 -5.03 19.66 -0.88
N SER A 61 -6.22 20.21 -1.12
CA SER A 61 -6.91 20.38 -2.41
C SER A 61 -7.75 19.22 -2.98
N ALA A 62 -7.63 17.98 -2.48
CA ALA A 62 -8.48 16.86 -2.92
C ALA A 62 -9.65 16.60 -1.94
N SER A 63 -10.74 16.00 -2.43
CA SER A 63 -11.72 15.40 -1.51
C SER A 63 -11.11 14.13 -0.92
N VAL A 64 -11.00 14.06 0.39
CA VAL A 64 -10.29 12.98 1.08
C VAL A 64 -11.26 12.22 1.97
N ILE A 65 -11.26 10.90 1.83
CA ILE A 65 -11.95 10.00 2.76
C ILE A 65 -10.87 9.23 3.50
N MET A 66 -10.89 9.33 4.83
CA MET A 66 -9.89 8.66 5.66
C MET A 66 -10.52 7.93 6.85
N SER A 67 -9.98 6.75 7.16
CA SER A 67 -10.13 6.08 8.45
C SER A 67 -9.01 6.55 9.37
N ILE A 68 -9.32 6.97 10.59
CA ILE A 68 -8.29 7.29 11.60
C ILE A 68 -8.62 6.60 12.91
N HIS A 69 -7.62 5.93 13.48
CA HIS A 69 -7.69 5.41 14.83
C HIS A 69 -7.18 6.46 15.83
N GLN A 70 -8.03 6.86 16.79
CA GLN A 70 -7.69 7.75 17.91
C GLN A 70 -7.00 9.08 17.51
N PRO A 71 -7.69 9.97 16.77
CA PRO A 71 -7.13 11.28 16.44
C PRO A 71 -6.95 12.14 17.69
N SER A 72 -5.86 12.91 17.73
CA SER A 72 -5.70 13.99 18.72
C SER A 72 -6.79 15.04 18.55
N SER A 73 -7.05 15.84 19.58
CA SER A 73 -8.07 16.89 19.51
C SER A 73 -7.77 17.92 18.42
N GLU A 74 -6.50 18.29 18.23
CA GLU A 74 -6.06 19.20 17.17
C GLU A 74 -6.36 18.66 15.76
N VAL A 75 -6.19 17.36 15.55
CA VAL A 75 -6.51 16.71 14.25
C VAL A 75 -8.02 16.58 14.09
N PHE A 76 -8.75 16.28 15.16
CA PHE A 76 -10.20 16.14 15.12
C PHE A 76 -10.91 17.44 14.73
N GLU A 77 -10.38 18.59 15.17
CA GLU A 77 -10.90 19.92 14.80
C GLU A 77 -10.70 20.25 13.32
N GLN A 78 -9.81 19.56 12.61
CA GLN A 78 -9.57 19.75 11.18
C GLN A 78 -10.55 18.97 10.29
N PHE A 79 -11.41 18.12 10.86
CA PHE A 79 -12.35 17.31 10.07
C PHE A 79 -13.59 18.10 9.67
N ASP A 80 -13.87 18.15 8.36
CA ASP A 80 -15.12 18.74 7.86
C ASP A 80 -16.33 17.86 8.21
N ASN A 81 -16.23 16.56 7.90
CA ASN A 81 -17.29 15.59 8.09
C ASN A 81 -16.79 14.38 8.89
N LEU A 82 -17.63 13.89 9.79
CA LEU A 82 -17.38 12.73 10.63
C LEU A 82 -18.32 11.59 10.23
N CYS A 83 -17.75 10.41 10.03
CA CYS A 83 -18.48 9.16 9.83
C CYS A 83 -18.13 8.20 10.98
N LEU A 84 -19.11 7.82 11.79
CA LEU A 84 -18.95 6.87 12.89
C LEU A 84 -19.63 5.56 12.56
N LEU A 85 -18.84 4.49 12.55
CA LEU A 85 -19.29 3.12 12.30
C LEU A 85 -19.08 2.27 13.57
N SER A 86 -20.06 1.43 13.90
CA SER A 86 -19.93 0.41 14.95
C SER A 86 -20.60 -0.88 14.52
N GLN A 87 -19.88 -2.00 14.57
CA GLN A 87 -20.35 -3.34 14.18
C GLN A 87 -21.01 -3.39 12.78
N GLY A 88 -20.54 -2.56 11.85
CA GLY A 88 -21.09 -2.44 10.49
C GLY A 88 -22.33 -1.54 10.37
N ALA A 89 -22.83 -0.97 11.47
CA ALA A 89 -23.91 0.01 11.49
C ALA A 89 -23.38 1.45 11.48
N LEU A 90 -24.08 2.33 10.76
CA LEU A 90 -23.80 3.77 10.75
C LEU A 90 -24.46 4.43 11.97
N VAL A 91 -23.63 4.91 12.88
CA VAL A 91 -24.09 5.58 14.11
C VAL A 91 -24.30 7.07 13.86
N TYR A 92 -23.40 7.70 13.09
CA TYR A 92 -23.47 9.12 12.77
C TYR A 92 -22.77 9.41 11.44
N PHE A 93 -23.35 10.30 10.64
CA PHE A 93 -22.72 10.89 9.47
C PHE A 93 -23.15 12.35 9.33
N GLY A 94 -22.19 13.28 9.38
CA GLY A 94 -22.47 14.72 9.31
C GLY A 94 -21.25 15.57 9.63
N VAL A 95 -21.46 16.87 9.87
CA VAL A 95 -20.37 17.82 10.19
C VAL A 95 -19.76 17.48 11.55
N ALA A 96 -18.43 17.44 11.66
CA ALA A 96 -17.76 16.99 12.89
C ALA A 96 -18.14 17.83 14.13
N MET A 97 -18.37 19.13 13.96
CA MET A 97 -18.81 20.03 15.04
C MET A 97 -20.21 19.69 15.57
N GLU A 98 -21.13 19.28 14.70
CA GLU A 98 -22.52 18.96 15.05
C GLU A 98 -22.64 17.61 15.78
N ALA A 99 -21.61 16.76 15.70
CA ALA A 99 -21.58 15.48 16.40
C ALA A 99 -21.77 15.66 17.90
N SER A 100 -21.16 16.69 18.50
CA SER A 100 -21.30 16.96 19.95
C SER A 100 -22.75 17.16 20.36
N MET A 101 -23.47 18.01 19.64
CA MET A 101 -24.90 18.29 19.88
C MET A 101 -25.77 17.05 19.66
N PHE A 102 -25.43 16.21 18.69
CA PHE A 102 -26.14 14.96 18.43
C PHE A 102 -26.00 13.99 19.62
N PHE A 103 -24.78 13.77 20.11
CA PHE A 103 -24.51 12.91 21.26
C PHE A 103 -25.15 13.47 22.55
N ASP A 104 -25.11 14.79 22.75
CA ASP A 104 -25.81 15.46 23.86
C ASP A 104 -27.33 15.21 23.80
N SER A 105 -27.95 15.36 22.63
CA SER A 105 -29.39 15.15 22.42
C SER A 105 -29.84 13.70 22.62
N ALA A 106 -28.95 12.75 22.37
CA ALA A 106 -29.17 11.33 22.56
C ALA A 106 -28.95 10.86 24.01
N GLY A 107 -28.55 11.76 24.92
CA GLY A 107 -28.32 11.47 26.33
C GLY A 107 -26.89 11.05 26.68
N PHE A 108 -25.92 11.23 25.78
CA PHE A 108 -24.52 10.87 25.96
C PHE A 108 -23.61 12.10 25.84
N PRO A 109 -23.63 13.04 26.80
CA PRO A 109 -22.89 14.28 26.67
C PRO A 109 -21.38 14.11 26.86
N CYS A 110 -20.60 14.85 26.07
CA CYS A 110 -19.15 14.79 26.15
C CYS A 110 -18.61 15.52 27.41
N PRO A 111 -17.77 14.88 28.24
CA PRO A 111 -17.18 15.54 29.40
C PRO A 111 -16.24 16.70 29.03
N LEU A 112 -16.24 17.76 29.84
CA LEU A 112 -15.54 19.04 29.57
C LEU A 112 -14.02 18.95 29.37
N ARG A 113 -13.37 17.88 29.83
CA ARG A 113 -11.91 17.67 29.75
C ARG A 113 -11.54 16.39 29.01
N ARG A 114 -12.41 15.91 28.14
CA ARG A 114 -12.21 14.69 27.37
C ARG A 114 -12.18 15.02 25.88
N ASN A 115 -11.27 14.38 25.16
CA ASN A 115 -11.23 14.47 23.71
C ASN A 115 -12.57 13.93 23.13
N PRO A 116 -13.32 14.70 22.33
CA PRO A 116 -14.59 14.26 21.75
C PRO A 116 -14.45 12.95 20.96
N SER A 117 -13.37 12.79 20.19
CA SER A 117 -13.15 11.57 19.40
C SER A 117 -13.06 10.30 20.27
N ASP A 118 -12.32 10.39 21.38
CA ASP A 118 -12.17 9.30 22.36
C ASP A 118 -13.43 9.09 23.21
N HIS A 119 -14.26 10.12 23.38
CA HIS A 119 -15.58 9.96 23.98
C HIS A 119 -16.52 9.19 23.05
N TYR A 120 -16.67 9.61 21.80
CA TYR A 120 -17.56 8.95 20.84
C TYR A 120 -17.17 7.49 20.62
N LEU A 121 -15.88 7.19 20.43
CA LEU A 121 -15.40 5.82 20.27
C LEU A 121 -15.70 4.93 21.48
N ARG A 122 -15.61 5.47 22.69
CA ARG A 122 -15.92 4.71 23.91
C ARG A 122 -17.42 4.40 24.03
N VAL A 123 -18.28 5.34 23.65
CA VAL A 123 -19.74 5.16 23.70
C VAL A 123 -20.20 4.09 22.69
N ILE A 124 -19.57 4.06 21.51
CA ILE A 124 -19.99 3.17 20.41
C ILE A 124 -19.26 1.82 20.37
N ASN A 125 -18.36 1.53 21.32
CA ASN A 125 -17.56 0.30 21.30
C ASN A 125 -17.84 -0.58 22.51
N SER A 126 -18.39 -1.76 22.24
CA SER A 126 -18.73 -2.81 23.22
C SER A 126 -17.55 -3.43 23.93
N ASP A 127 -16.33 -3.35 23.39
CA ASP A 127 -15.16 -3.97 24.01
C ASP A 127 -14.75 -3.26 25.29
N PHE A 128 -15.08 -1.96 25.43
CA PHE A 128 -14.82 -1.19 26.63
C PHE A 128 -15.78 -1.54 27.78
N ASP A 129 -16.93 -2.16 27.51
CA ASP A 129 -17.87 -2.60 28.55
C ASP A 129 -17.19 -3.67 29.45
N ASN A 130 -16.38 -4.55 28.86
CA ASN A 130 -15.63 -5.58 29.60
C ASN A 130 -14.52 -4.98 30.47
N VAL A 131 -13.87 -3.92 30.01
CA VAL A 131 -12.83 -3.22 30.77
C VAL A 131 -13.46 -2.44 31.91
N GLN A 132 -14.56 -1.73 31.65
CA GLN A 132 -15.30 -0.99 32.68
C GLN A 132 -15.89 -1.90 33.74
N ASN A 133 -16.38 -3.09 33.38
CA ASN A 133 -16.87 -4.07 34.35
C ASN A 133 -15.76 -4.60 35.27
N LYS A 134 -14.50 -4.65 34.81
CA LYS A 134 -13.34 -4.97 35.68
C LYS A 134 -12.95 -3.82 36.61
N PHE A 135 -13.10 -2.57 36.18
CA PHE A 135 -12.83 -1.40 37.03
C PHE A 135 -14.00 -1.02 37.96
N LYS A 136 -15.21 -1.51 37.68
CA LYS A 136 -16.41 -1.33 38.53
C LYS A 136 -16.32 -2.07 39.88
N GLU A 137 -15.43 -3.04 40.04
CA GLU A 137 -15.22 -3.67 41.36
C GLU A 137 -14.64 -2.69 42.39
N ASP A 138 -14.04 -1.57 41.96
CA ASP A 138 -13.31 -0.66 42.87
C ASP A 138 -13.98 0.71 43.09
N ILE A 139 -14.96 1.15 42.28
CA ILE A 139 -15.57 2.49 42.42
C ILE A 139 -17.09 2.46 42.12
N GLU A 140 -17.90 2.70 43.16
CA GLU A 140 -19.33 3.02 43.05
C GLU A 140 -19.50 4.42 42.43
N THR A 141 -19.69 4.54 41.12
CA THR A 141 -20.38 5.72 40.53
C THR A 141 -20.84 5.52 39.09
N GLN A 142 -22.09 5.96 38.86
CA GLN A 142 -22.84 6.10 37.60
C GLN A 142 -23.26 4.81 36.87
N GLU A 143 -24.56 4.71 36.58
CA GLU A 143 -25.19 3.73 35.68
C GLU A 143 -24.61 3.92 34.27
N ILE A 144 -23.53 3.21 33.97
CA ILE A 144 -22.97 3.19 32.63
C ILE A 144 -23.87 2.31 31.77
N VAL A 145 -24.62 2.97 30.87
CA VAL A 145 -25.40 2.31 29.82
C VAL A 145 -24.44 1.47 28.97
N PRO A 146 -24.74 0.18 28.72
CA PRO A 146 -23.89 -0.67 27.90
C PRO A 146 -23.81 -0.12 26.47
N ALA A 147 -22.65 -0.21 25.83
CA ALA A 147 -22.44 0.32 24.49
C ALA A 147 -23.44 -0.25 23.47
N SER A 148 -23.86 -1.50 23.65
CA SER A 148 -24.88 -2.14 22.78
C SER A 148 -26.24 -1.45 22.80
N GLU A 149 -26.61 -0.82 23.92
CA GLU A 149 -27.85 -0.05 24.05
C GLU A 149 -27.64 1.37 23.51
N ALA A 150 -26.50 2.00 23.80
CA ALA A 150 -26.13 3.29 23.25
C ALA A 150 -26.10 3.28 21.70
N ILE A 151 -25.52 2.25 21.08
CA ILE A 151 -25.50 2.08 19.62
C ILE A 151 -26.91 2.02 19.05
N LYS A 152 -27.84 1.28 19.68
CA LYS A 152 -29.23 1.17 19.22
C LYS A 152 -29.96 2.52 19.31
N VAL A 153 -29.80 3.23 20.43
CA VAL A 153 -30.40 4.55 20.63
C VAL A 153 -29.88 5.54 19.59
N LEU A 154 -28.55 5.62 19.42
CA LEU A 154 -27.92 6.53 18.46
C LEU A 154 -28.29 6.19 17.01
N THR A 155 -28.27 4.91 16.64
CA THR A 155 -28.65 4.47 15.29
C THR A 155 -30.11 4.83 14.99
N ASN A 156 -31.04 4.57 15.92
CA ASN A 156 -32.44 4.93 15.75
C ASN A 156 -32.65 6.45 15.68
N ALA A 157 -31.96 7.21 16.52
CA ALA A 157 -32.01 8.67 16.50
C ALA A 157 -31.53 9.21 15.14
N PHE A 158 -30.40 8.71 14.65
CA PHE A 158 -29.84 9.12 13.36
C PHE A 158 -30.75 8.76 12.17
N GLN A 159 -31.31 7.54 12.17
CA GLN A 159 -32.25 7.11 11.14
C GLN A 159 -33.50 7.98 11.07
N ASN A 160 -34.02 8.41 12.22
CA ASN A 160 -35.20 9.27 12.30
C ASN A 160 -34.92 10.73 11.90
N LEU A 161 -33.75 11.27 12.27
CA LEU A 161 -33.40 12.67 12.05
C LEU A 161 -32.84 12.96 10.65
N HIS A 162 -32.00 12.09 10.09
CA HIS A 162 -31.11 12.47 8.99
C HIS A 162 -31.07 11.51 7.79
N LEU A 163 -31.47 10.24 7.95
CA LEU A 163 -31.36 9.29 6.83
C LEU A 163 -32.20 9.70 5.61
N ARG A 164 -33.39 10.26 5.83
CA ARG A 164 -34.28 10.67 4.74
C ARG A 164 -33.72 11.84 3.93
N SER A 165 -33.13 12.84 4.58
CA SER A 165 -32.55 14.00 3.90
C SER A 165 -31.26 13.64 3.16
N LEU A 166 -30.48 12.69 3.70
CA LEU A 166 -29.27 12.17 3.06
C LEU A 166 -29.60 11.31 1.83
N HIS A 167 -30.56 10.39 1.92
CA HIS A 167 -30.96 9.57 0.77
C HIS A 167 -31.40 10.43 -0.42
N THR A 168 -32.25 11.44 -0.18
CA THR A 168 -32.70 12.32 -1.27
C THR A 168 -31.55 13.11 -1.91
N LYS A 169 -30.59 13.60 -1.11
CA LYS A 169 -29.41 14.29 -1.64
C LYS A 169 -28.50 13.33 -2.45
N VAL A 170 -28.28 12.12 -1.95
CA VAL A 170 -27.46 11.09 -2.61
C VAL A 170 -28.09 10.66 -3.93
N ASP A 171 -29.40 10.46 -3.98
CA ASP A 171 -30.10 10.04 -5.21
C ASP A 171 -29.97 11.09 -6.31
N ILE A 172 -30.13 12.38 -5.98
CA ILE A 172 -29.96 13.50 -6.91
C ILE A 172 -28.51 13.60 -7.40
N LEU A 173 -27.53 13.45 -6.49
CA LEU A 173 -26.10 13.48 -6.82
C LEU A 173 -25.67 12.29 -7.68
N CYS A 174 -26.19 11.10 -7.40
CA CYS A 174 -25.86 9.87 -8.12
C CYS A 174 -26.25 9.97 -9.60
N VAL A 175 -27.48 10.44 -9.88
CA VAL A 175 -27.95 10.62 -11.27
C VAL A 175 -27.15 11.67 -12.04
N THR A 176 -26.76 12.76 -11.37
CA THR A 176 -26.15 13.92 -12.05
C THR A 176 -24.63 13.78 -12.22
N LYS A 177 -23.94 13.19 -11.24
CA LYS A 177 -22.47 13.21 -11.14
C LYS A 177 -21.79 11.94 -11.63
N VAL A 178 -22.48 10.79 -11.63
CA VAL A 178 -21.93 9.51 -12.15
C VAL A 178 -21.63 9.60 -13.66
N ASN A 179 -22.48 10.29 -14.43
CA ASN A 179 -22.23 10.50 -15.86
C ASN A 179 -21.03 11.42 -16.13
N LEU A 180 -20.77 12.38 -15.24
CA LEU A 180 -19.62 13.28 -15.32
C LEU A 180 -18.31 12.57 -14.91
N LEU A 181 -18.36 11.76 -13.85
CA LEU A 181 -17.21 10.96 -13.37
C LEU A 181 -16.79 9.91 -14.40
N ASN A 182 -17.74 9.24 -15.06
CA ASN A 182 -17.44 8.33 -16.16
C ASN A 182 -16.77 9.03 -17.35
N SER A 183 -16.98 10.33 -17.53
CA SER A 183 -16.30 11.12 -18.57
C SER A 183 -14.89 11.57 -18.16
N LEU A 184 -14.63 11.74 -16.87
CA LEU A 184 -13.32 12.15 -16.33
C LEU A 184 -12.39 10.96 -16.07
N MET A 185 -12.94 9.78 -15.76
CA MET A 185 -12.17 8.54 -15.61
C MET A 185 -11.64 7.98 -16.95
N ASN A 186 -12.02 8.59 -18.09
CA ASN A 186 -11.51 8.25 -19.42
C ASN A 186 -10.28 9.07 -19.80
N ASP A 187 -9.46 9.49 -18.84
CA ASP A 187 -8.15 10.03 -19.18
C ASP A 187 -7.34 8.96 -19.92
N PRO A 188 -6.66 9.31 -21.02
CA PRO A 188 -5.99 8.34 -21.86
C PRO A 188 -4.81 7.75 -21.08
N ASP A 189 -4.97 6.48 -20.69
CA ASP A 189 -3.86 5.64 -20.25
C ASP A 189 -2.67 5.87 -21.18
N ALA A 190 -1.49 6.08 -20.59
CA ALA A 190 -0.25 6.22 -21.35
C ALA A 190 -0.14 5.05 -22.35
N GLY A 191 0.21 5.34 -23.61
CA GLY A 191 0.26 4.32 -24.65
C GLY A 191 1.09 3.10 -24.22
N VAL A 192 0.62 1.90 -24.58
CA VAL A 192 1.19 0.61 -24.13
C VAL A 192 2.71 0.53 -24.33
N LEU A 193 3.24 1.12 -25.41
CA LEU A 193 4.68 1.19 -25.68
C LEU A 193 5.44 2.07 -24.68
N HIS A 194 4.85 3.18 -24.26
CA HIS A 194 5.43 4.07 -23.26
C HIS A 194 5.43 3.40 -21.88
N GLN A 195 4.34 2.72 -21.52
CA GLN A 195 4.28 1.88 -20.32
C GLN A 195 5.36 0.80 -20.37
N LEU A 196 5.45 0.04 -21.45
CA LEU A 196 6.44 -1.02 -21.64
C LEU A 196 7.88 -0.50 -21.50
N SER A 197 8.21 0.61 -22.16
CA SER A 197 9.54 1.23 -22.09
C SER A 197 9.89 1.68 -20.67
N THR A 198 8.94 2.34 -20.00
CA THR A 198 9.12 2.85 -18.63
C THR A 198 9.31 1.71 -17.63
N LEU A 199 8.46 0.67 -17.71
CA LEU A 199 8.57 -0.51 -16.86
C LEU A 199 9.85 -1.29 -17.11
N THR A 200 10.27 -1.42 -18.38
CA THR A 200 11.52 -2.12 -18.73
C THR A 200 12.73 -1.38 -18.16
N ARG A 201 12.77 -0.05 -18.30
CA ARG A 201 13.83 0.78 -17.70
C ARG A 201 13.83 0.68 -16.18
N ARG A 202 12.65 0.71 -15.55
CA ARG A 202 12.49 0.56 -14.09
C ARG A 202 13.01 -0.79 -13.61
N SER A 203 12.53 -1.88 -14.22
CA SER A 203 12.97 -3.25 -13.91
C SER A 203 14.48 -3.38 -14.09
N PHE A 204 15.06 -2.81 -15.15
CA PHE A 204 16.49 -2.89 -15.41
C PHE A 204 17.33 -2.22 -14.31
N ILE A 205 16.87 -1.07 -13.80
CA ILE A 205 17.52 -0.37 -12.68
C ILE A 205 17.40 -1.18 -11.38
N ILE A 206 16.25 -1.81 -11.12
CA ILE A 206 16.05 -2.66 -9.95
C ILE A 206 17.02 -3.85 -10.02
N MET A 207 17.07 -4.54 -11.17
CA MET A 207 17.96 -5.67 -11.40
C MET A 207 19.44 -5.30 -11.23
N THR A 208 19.89 -4.15 -11.75
CA THR A 208 21.30 -3.74 -11.63
C THR A 208 21.68 -3.41 -10.18
N ARG A 209 20.75 -2.85 -9.40
CA ARG A 209 20.99 -2.39 -8.03
C ARG A 209 20.81 -3.48 -6.98
N ASP A 210 20.10 -4.56 -7.29
CA ASP A 210 19.94 -5.70 -6.41
C ASP A 210 21.25 -6.51 -6.31
N ILE A 211 22.03 -6.19 -5.28
CA ILE A 211 23.32 -6.82 -4.98
C ILE A 211 23.18 -8.30 -4.63
N GLY A 212 22.08 -8.67 -3.96
CA GLY A 212 21.90 -9.99 -3.39
C GLY A 212 21.57 -11.02 -4.44
N TYR A 213 20.80 -10.64 -5.45
CA TYR A 213 20.35 -11.56 -6.48
C TYR A 213 21.28 -11.62 -7.69
N TYR A 214 21.54 -10.50 -8.38
CA TYR A 214 22.26 -10.53 -9.66
C TYR A 214 23.77 -10.67 -9.50
N ARG A 215 24.38 -9.89 -8.60
CA ARG A 215 25.84 -9.90 -8.41
C ARG A 215 26.32 -11.21 -7.80
N LEU A 216 25.61 -11.73 -6.80
CA LEU A 216 25.92 -13.02 -6.18
C LEU A 216 25.78 -14.16 -7.19
N ARG A 217 24.75 -14.14 -8.04
CA ARG A 217 24.54 -15.16 -9.06
C ARG A 217 25.69 -15.15 -10.09
N ILE A 218 26.09 -13.99 -10.61
CA ILE A 218 27.23 -13.88 -11.53
C ILE A 218 28.50 -14.44 -10.88
N PHE A 219 28.75 -14.13 -9.60
CA PHE A 219 29.89 -14.66 -8.87
C PHE A 219 29.86 -16.19 -8.74
N VAL A 220 28.71 -16.77 -8.41
CA VAL A 220 28.53 -18.25 -8.32
C VAL A 220 28.77 -18.92 -9.68
N TYR A 221 28.27 -18.35 -10.77
CA TYR A 221 28.52 -18.88 -12.12
C TYR A 221 30.00 -18.82 -12.50
N PHE A 222 30.67 -17.71 -12.21
CA PHE A 222 32.10 -17.57 -12.46
C PHE A 222 32.93 -18.59 -11.68
N MET A 223 32.67 -18.75 -10.38
CA MET A 223 33.36 -19.75 -9.55
C MET A 223 33.10 -21.18 -10.07
N LEU A 224 31.87 -21.47 -10.47
CA LEU A 224 31.55 -22.79 -11.02
C LEU A 224 32.25 -23.04 -12.36
N SER A 225 32.31 -22.04 -13.24
CA SER A 225 33.01 -22.13 -14.54
C SER A 225 34.48 -22.53 -14.33
N ILE A 226 35.15 -21.95 -13.33
CA ILE A 226 36.52 -22.33 -12.93
C ILE A 226 36.57 -23.79 -12.43
N VAL A 227 35.66 -24.18 -11.54
CA VAL A 227 35.64 -25.53 -10.95
C VAL A 227 35.40 -26.59 -12.03
N ILE A 228 34.36 -26.46 -12.84
CA ILE A 228 34.07 -27.39 -13.94
C ILE A 228 35.21 -27.39 -14.96
N GLY A 229 35.71 -26.21 -15.33
CA GLY A 229 36.84 -26.07 -16.25
C GLY A 229 38.10 -26.79 -15.76
N SER A 230 38.34 -26.78 -14.45
CA SER A 230 39.45 -27.51 -13.82
C SER A 230 39.25 -29.03 -13.82
N ILE A 231 38.04 -29.51 -13.51
CA ILE A 231 37.71 -30.95 -13.44
C ILE A 231 37.81 -31.59 -14.83
N TYR A 232 37.30 -30.90 -15.85
CA TYR A 232 37.28 -31.37 -17.24
C TYR A 232 38.44 -30.78 -18.07
N PHE A 233 39.53 -30.36 -17.42
CA PHE A 233 40.69 -29.86 -18.12
C PHE A 233 41.36 -30.98 -18.92
N ASN A 234 41.54 -30.77 -20.22
CA ASN A 234 42.26 -31.68 -21.12
C ASN A 234 41.79 -33.15 -21.12
N VAL A 235 40.47 -33.37 -21.23
CA VAL A 235 39.81 -34.70 -21.24
C VAL A 235 40.29 -35.66 -22.36
N GLY A 236 41.05 -35.19 -23.34
CA GLY A 236 41.59 -36.01 -24.43
C GLY A 236 40.56 -36.44 -25.49
N THR A 237 41.01 -37.26 -26.45
CA THR A 237 40.23 -37.73 -27.62
C THR A 237 39.97 -39.24 -27.63
N LYS A 238 40.22 -39.94 -26.51
CA LYS A 238 40.05 -41.40 -26.42
C LYS A 238 38.56 -41.77 -26.30
N TYR A 239 38.22 -43.03 -26.53
CA TYR A 239 36.83 -43.52 -26.41
C TYR A 239 36.23 -43.24 -25.02
N ASN A 240 37.02 -43.41 -23.95
CA ASN A 240 36.60 -43.11 -22.57
C ASN A 240 36.32 -41.61 -22.33
N SER A 241 36.88 -40.72 -23.17
CA SER A 241 36.68 -39.27 -23.09
C SER A 241 35.27 -38.85 -23.53
N ILE A 242 34.54 -39.69 -24.27
CA ILE A 242 33.17 -39.40 -24.74
C ILE A 242 32.21 -39.31 -23.55
N ALA A 243 32.29 -40.28 -22.63
CA ALA A 243 31.45 -40.30 -21.43
C ALA A 243 31.68 -39.07 -20.54
N ALA A 244 32.94 -38.65 -20.38
CA ALA A 244 33.29 -37.44 -19.63
C ALA A 244 32.70 -36.16 -20.26
N ARG A 245 32.70 -36.03 -21.60
CA ARG A 245 32.09 -34.88 -22.30
C ARG A 245 30.57 -34.84 -22.13
N ILE A 246 29.91 -36.00 -22.24
CA ILE A 246 28.46 -36.10 -22.01
C ILE A 246 28.13 -35.72 -20.56
N GLY A 247 28.95 -36.19 -19.59
CA GLY A 247 28.83 -35.82 -18.19
C GLY A 247 28.93 -34.30 -17.97
N CYS A 248 29.91 -33.65 -18.61
CA CYS A 248 30.08 -32.19 -18.54
C CYS A 248 28.86 -31.43 -19.10
N MET A 249 28.39 -31.79 -20.30
CA MET A 249 27.19 -31.17 -20.90
C MET A 249 25.94 -31.38 -20.03
N ALA A 250 25.76 -32.58 -19.49
CA ALA A 250 24.64 -32.88 -18.60
C ALA A 250 24.72 -32.10 -17.29
N PHE A 251 25.91 -31.91 -16.73
CA PHE A 251 26.11 -31.11 -15.52
C PHE A 251 25.76 -29.64 -15.77
N ILE A 252 26.27 -29.04 -16.85
CA ILE A 252 25.96 -27.66 -17.24
C ILE A 252 24.45 -27.47 -17.41
N GLY A 253 23.78 -28.37 -18.13
CA GLY A 253 22.33 -28.31 -18.34
C GLY A 253 21.52 -28.40 -17.04
N LYS A 254 21.88 -29.32 -16.13
CA LYS A 254 21.23 -29.47 -14.82
C LYS A 254 21.49 -28.29 -13.90
N PHE A 255 22.68 -27.70 -13.95
CA PHE A 255 23.02 -26.57 -13.10
C PHE A 255 22.27 -25.31 -13.54
N LEU A 256 22.18 -25.04 -14.85
CA LEU A 256 21.41 -23.92 -15.38
C LEU A 256 19.92 -23.97 -14.98
N THR A 257 19.31 -25.16 -15.03
CA THR A 257 17.91 -25.34 -14.64
C THR A 257 17.71 -25.16 -13.14
N PHE A 258 18.59 -25.73 -12.31
CA PHE A 258 18.52 -25.56 -10.85
C PHE A 258 18.70 -24.10 -10.43
N MET A 259 19.69 -23.39 -11.00
CA MET A 259 19.96 -22.01 -10.63
C MET A 259 18.87 -21.02 -11.06
N SER A 260 18.06 -21.38 -12.05
CA SER A 260 16.90 -20.58 -12.47
C SER A 260 15.90 -20.38 -11.31
N ILE A 261 15.79 -21.36 -10.39
CA ILE A 261 14.93 -21.29 -9.19
C ILE A 261 15.35 -20.16 -8.25
N GLY A 262 16.65 -19.82 -8.22
CA GLY A 262 17.17 -18.76 -7.34
C GLY A 262 16.60 -17.35 -7.59
N GLY A 263 15.85 -17.15 -8.68
CA GLY A 263 15.18 -15.88 -8.98
C GLY A 263 13.83 -15.68 -8.34
N PHE A 264 13.28 -16.73 -7.76
CA PHE A 264 11.94 -16.73 -7.21
C PHE A 264 11.75 -15.71 -6.07
N PRO A 265 12.69 -15.55 -5.10
CA PRO A 265 12.49 -14.59 -4.00
C PRO A 265 12.40 -13.13 -4.47
N SER A 266 13.29 -12.70 -5.37
CA SER A 266 13.27 -11.34 -5.95
C SER A 266 11.98 -11.08 -6.73
N PHE A 267 11.52 -12.08 -7.49
CA PHE A 267 10.26 -12.02 -8.22
C PHE A 267 9.02 -11.91 -7.31
N ILE A 268 9.02 -12.56 -6.14
CA ILE A 268 7.94 -12.43 -5.15
C ILE A 268 7.83 -10.98 -4.65
N GLU A 269 8.95 -10.29 -4.43
CA GLU A 269 8.94 -8.89 -4.00
C GLU A 269 8.34 -7.99 -5.09
N GLU A 270 8.72 -8.19 -6.35
CA GLU A 270 8.13 -7.48 -7.49
C GLU A 270 6.62 -7.75 -7.65
N ILE A 271 6.16 -8.98 -7.42
CA ILE A 271 4.73 -9.32 -7.48
C ILE A 271 3.92 -8.54 -6.44
N LYS A 272 4.47 -8.31 -5.24
CA LYS A 272 3.77 -7.54 -4.20
C LYS A 272 3.51 -6.11 -4.66
N VAL A 273 4.52 -5.47 -5.24
CA VAL A 273 4.41 -4.12 -5.81
C VAL A 273 3.43 -4.11 -6.99
N PHE A 274 3.55 -5.10 -7.89
CA PHE A 274 2.64 -5.24 -9.02
C PHE A 274 1.17 -5.36 -8.61
N ASN A 275 0.86 -6.14 -7.57
CA ASN A 275 -0.53 -6.28 -7.13
C ASN A 275 -1.12 -4.96 -6.65
N HIS A 276 -0.32 -4.14 -5.96
CA HIS A 276 -0.74 -2.80 -5.55
C HIS A 276 -0.93 -1.89 -6.76
N GLU A 277 0.06 -1.84 -7.67
CA GLU A 277 -0.01 -0.98 -8.85
C GLU A 277 -1.14 -1.38 -9.82
N LYS A 278 -1.47 -2.68 -9.88
CA LYS A 278 -2.60 -3.19 -10.65
C LYS A 278 -3.95 -2.78 -10.05
N GLN A 279 -4.07 -2.75 -8.72
CA GLN A 279 -5.29 -2.27 -8.05
C GLN A 279 -5.55 -0.79 -8.31
N ASN A 280 -4.47 0.00 -8.42
CA ASN A 280 -4.55 1.44 -8.74
C ASN A 280 -4.67 1.71 -10.26
N GLY A 281 -4.67 0.67 -11.09
CA GLY A 281 -4.90 0.80 -12.54
C GLY A 281 -3.71 1.27 -13.37
N TYR A 282 -2.48 1.32 -12.83
CA TYR A 282 -1.33 1.91 -13.56
C TYR A 282 -0.95 1.17 -14.86
N TYR A 283 -1.02 -0.17 -14.87
CA TYR A 283 -0.68 -0.96 -16.06
C TYR A 283 -1.23 -2.41 -15.99
N GLY A 284 -1.34 -3.05 -17.16
CA GLY A 284 -1.83 -4.41 -17.30
C GLY A 284 -0.77 -5.51 -17.06
N LEU A 285 -1.24 -6.72 -16.77
CA LEU A 285 -0.40 -7.91 -16.53
C LEU A 285 0.56 -8.22 -17.70
N ILE A 286 0.10 -8.05 -18.94
CA ILE A 286 0.89 -8.38 -20.14
C ILE A 286 2.09 -7.43 -20.27
N VAL A 287 1.89 -6.14 -19.97
CA VAL A 287 2.96 -5.13 -20.04
C VAL A 287 4.01 -5.42 -18.98
N PHE A 288 3.57 -5.80 -17.77
CA PHE A 288 4.45 -6.23 -16.69
C PHE A 288 5.32 -7.43 -17.07
N THR A 289 4.71 -8.53 -17.53
CA THR A 289 5.44 -9.75 -17.86
C THR A 289 6.41 -9.55 -19.02
N LEU A 290 6.00 -8.82 -20.06
CA LEU A 290 6.87 -8.47 -21.18
C LEU A 290 8.04 -7.59 -20.75
N SER A 291 7.78 -6.55 -19.94
CA SER A 291 8.83 -5.65 -19.46
C SER A 291 9.89 -6.37 -18.63
N ASN A 292 9.47 -7.27 -17.72
CA ASN A 292 10.39 -8.02 -16.88
C ASN A 292 11.20 -9.03 -17.71
N THR A 293 10.55 -9.67 -18.69
CA THR A 293 11.24 -10.58 -19.63
C THR A 293 12.31 -9.83 -20.41
N LEU A 294 11.96 -8.69 -21.03
CA LEU A 294 12.92 -7.86 -21.78
C LEU A 294 14.07 -7.35 -20.92
N SER A 295 13.76 -6.90 -19.70
CA SER A 295 14.76 -6.43 -18.73
C SER A 295 15.76 -7.52 -18.33
N SER A 296 15.33 -8.79 -18.27
CA SER A 296 16.17 -9.92 -17.88
C SER A 296 17.15 -10.39 -18.98
N ILE A 297 16.87 -10.11 -20.26
CA ILE A 297 17.65 -10.62 -21.40
C ILE A 297 19.15 -10.29 -21.30
N PRO A 298 19.57 -9.03 -21.03
CA PRO A 298 20.99 -8.69 -20.92
C PRO A 298 21.72 -9.50 -19.84
N TYR A 299 21.06 -9.79 -18.72
CA TYR A 299 21.65 -10.56 -17.62
C TYR A 299 21.79 -12.03 -17.98
N ILE A 300 20.77 -12.61 -18.63
CA ILE A 300 20.83 -13.99 -19.10
C ILE A 300 21.93 -14.13 -20.15
N LEU A 301 22.05 -13.17 -21.08
CA LEU A 301 23.12 -13.14 -22.06
C LEU A 301 24.49 -13.04 -21.39
N HIS A 302 24.64 -12.18 -20.39
CA HIS A 302 25.89 -12.07 -19.63
C HIS A 302 26.25 -13.36 -18.90
N ILE A 303 25.27 -14.04 -18.29
CA ILE A 303 25.48 -15.35 -17.65
C ILE A 303 25.85 -16.41 -18.67
N SER A 304 25.24 -16.39 -19.87
CA SER A 304 25.55 -17.35 -20.93
C SER A 304 26.96 -17.20 -21.53
N LEU A 305 27.57 -16.02 -21.36
CA LEU A 305 28.91 -15.72 -21.85
C LEU A 305 30.03 -16.15 -20.88
N ILE A 306 29.71 -16.32 -19.60
CA ILE A 306 30.61 -16.80 -18.53
C ILE A 306 30.68 -18.32 -18.52
#